data_AF-A0A1I8AD51-F1
#
_entry.id   AF-A0A1I8AD51-F1
#
_cell.length_a   1.000
_cell.length_b   1.000
_cell.length_c   1.000
_cell.angle_alpha   90.00
_cell.angle_beta   90.00
_cell.angle_gamma   90.00
#
_symmetry.space_group_name_H-M   'P 1'
#
loop_
_entity.id
_entity.type
_entity.pdbx_description
1 polymer ?
#
loop_
_entity_poly.entity_id
_entity_poly.type
_entity_poly.pdbx_seq_one_letter_code
_entity_poly.pdbx_strand_id
1 'polypeptide(L)'
;MTIYFLTLVLLSLLDASSGCSCSDASNKEIFCNAHWVGLLKIISKSLSEDNQTLEYRVGIVKMFKSSNFSLTNGVRIPLETSASAGTCGLDFLKTKTVYLLLGKVDGRVLKTSLCGQLHLDEWKSVPKQIKHELKTRAYEPCDGSGKKVVASVP
;
A
#
# COMPACT_ATOMS: atom_id res chain seq x y z
N MET A 1 37.63 -26.87 -22.81
CA MET A 1 37.92 -25.46 -22.47
C MET A 1 36.71 -24.54 -22.60
N THR A 2 35.69 -24.89 -23.39
CA THR A 2 34.42 -24.15 -23.54
C THR A 2 33.46 -24.28 -22.35
N ILE A 3 33.46 -25.41 -21.64
CA ILE A 3 32.60 -25.65 -20.46
C ILE A 3 32.93 -24.71 -19.30
N TYR A 4 34.22 -24.46 -19.02
CA TYR A 4 34.64 -23.56 -17.95
C TYR A 4 34.25 -22.09 -18.20
N PHE A 5 34.21 -21.68 -19.47
CA PHE A 5 33.77 -20.34 -19.86
C PHE A 5 32.25 -20.19 -19.68
N LEU A 6 31.47 -21.23 -19.97
CA LEU A 6 30.02 -21.24 -19.77
C LEU A 6 29.64 -21.19 -18.28
N THR A 7 30.40 -21.89 -17.42
CA THR A 7 30.17 -21.88 -15.95
C THR A 7 30.52 -20.55 -15.31
N LEU A 8 31.49 -19.81 -15.84
CA LEU A 8 31.87 -18.49 -15.32
C LEU A 8 30.85 -17.41 -15.67
N VAL A 9 30.16 -17.53 -16.81
CA VAL A 9 29.12 -16.59 -17.24
C VAL A 9 27.81 -16.78 -16.46
N LEU A 10 27.46 -18.02 -16.07
CA LEU A 10 26.25 -18.29 -15.28
C LEU A 10 26.32 -17.77 -13.83
N LEU A 11 27.52 -17.67 -13.23
CA LEU A 11 27.67 -17.17 -11.85
C LEU A 11 27.51 -15.64 -11.73
N SER A 12 27.62 -14.91 -12.84
CA SER A 12 27.51 -13.44 -12.87
C SER A 12 26.06 -12.94 -12.90
N LEU A 13 25.08 -13.85 -13.12
CA LEU A 13 23.66 -13.55 -13.30
C LEU A 13 22.82 -13.76 -12.03
N LEU A 14 23.46 -13.86 -10.86
CA LEU A 14 22.76 -13.67 -9.58
C LEU A 14 22.47 -12.17 -9.39
N ASP A 15 21.67 -11.60 -10.29
CA ASP A 15 20.97 -10.37 -10.00
C ASP A 15 20.08 -10.67 -8.79
N ALA A 16 20.37 -10.03 -7.66
CA ALA A 16 19.49 -10.01 -6.51
C ALA A 16 18.17 -9.41 -6.99
N SER A 17 17.21 -10.26 -7.35
CA SER A 17 15.88 -9.80 -7.73
C SER A 17 15.29 -9.13 -6.49
N SER A 18 15.29 -7.80 -6.48
CA SER A 18 14.62 -7.01 -5.47
C SER A 18 13.12 -7.19 -5.67
N GLY A 19 12.57 -8.21 -5.03
CA GLY A 19 11.14 -8.48 -4.97
C GLY A 19 10.55 -7.87 -3.70
N CYS A 20 9.34 -7.33 -3.81
CA CYS A 20 8.58 -6.93 -2.64
C CYS A 20 8.17 -8.19 -1.87
N SER A 21 8.64 -8.34 -0.64
CA SER A 21 8.15 -9.36 0.28
C SER A 21 7.43 -8.69 1.45
N CYS A 22 6.20 -9.12 1.70
CA CYS A 22 5.38 -8.64 2.81
C CYS A 22 5.35 -9.68 3.92
N SER A 23 5.54 -9.25 5.17
CA SER A 23 5.34 -10.13 6.32
C SER A 23 3.86 -10.48 6.48
N ASP A 24 3.57 -11.75 6.80
CA ASP A 24 2.20 -12.17 7.14
C ASP A 24 1.71 -11.46 8.39
N ALA A 25 0.50 -10.89 8.31
CA ALA A 25 -0.18 -10.23 9.41
C ALA A 25 -1.69 -10.43 9.26
N SER A 26 -2.38 -10.57 10.40
CA SER A 26 -3.83 -10.65 10.42
C SER A 26 -4.47 -9.31 9.99
N ASN A 27 -5.73 -9.36 9.53
CA ASN A 27 -6.47 -8.15 9.17
C ASN A 27 -6.53 -7.13 10.32
N LYS A 28 -6.68 -7.60 11.56
CA LYS A 28 -6.68 -6.73 12.74
C LYS A 28 -5.32 -6.07 12.93
N GLU A 29 -4.22 -6.80 12.82
CA GLU A 29 -2.87 -6.23 12.90
C GLU A 29 -2.64 -5.20 11.79
N ILE A 30 -2.99 -5.52 10.55
CA ILE A 30 -2.89 -4.59 9.40
C ILE A 30 -3.67 -3.29 9.68
N PHE A 31 -4.94 -3.41 10.09
CA PHE A 31 -5.78 -2.27 10.43
C PHE A 31 -5.20 -1.44 11.59
N CYS A 32 -4.65 -2.10 12.60
CA CYS A 32 -4.12 -1.45 13.79
C CYS A 32 -2.81 -0.72 13.55
N ASN A 33 -1.95 -1.24 12.68
CA ASN A 33 -0.69 -0.59 12.30
C ASN A 33 -0.85 0.59 11.35
N ALA A 34 -1.97 0.68 10.63
CA ALA A 34 -2.23 1.79 9.73
C ALA A 34 -2.56 3.08 10.51
N HIS A 35 -2.00 4.21 10.10
CA HIS A 35 -2.38 5.53 10.63
C HIS A 35 -3.75 5.98 10.09
N TRP A 36 -4.08 5.56 8.88
CA TRP A 36 -5.36 5.83 8.23
C TRP A 36 -5.86 4.61 7.47
N VAL A 37 -7.18 4.48 7.41
CA VAL A 37 -7.89 3.45 6.63
C VAL A 37 -9.08 4.11 5.97
N GLY A 38 -9.15 4.08 4.64
CA GLY A 38 -10.17 4.85 3.93
C GLY A 38 -10.52 4.33 2.54
N LEU A 39 -11.68 4.75 2.07
CA LEU A 39 -12.10 4.66 0.68
C LEU A 39 -11.65 5.91 -0.04
N LEU A 40 -10.75 5.73 -1.00
CA LEU A 40 -10.14 6.82 -1.75
C LEU A 40 -10.49 6.67 -3.23
N LYS A 41 -10.94 7.77 -3.85
CA LYS A 41 -11.13 7.85 -5.30
C LYS A 41 -9.87 8.40 -5.95
N ILE A 42 -9.28 7.65 -6.87
CA ILE A 42 -8.10 8.12 -7.61
C ILE A 42 -8.55 9.16 -8.63
N ILE A 43 -7.96 10.36 -8.59
CA ILE A 43 -8.30 11.48 -9.48
C ILE A 43 -7.30 11.54 -10.63
N SER A 44 -6.00 11.57 -10.28
CA SER A 44 -4.89 11.60 -11.24
C SER A 44 -3.71 10.79 -10.73
N LYS A 45 -2.82 10.42 -11.64
CA LYS A 45 -1.56 9.72 -11.40
C LYS A 45 -0.45 10.53 -12.09
N SER A 46 0.66 10.73 -11.40
CA SER A 46 1.90 11.31 -11.92
C SER A 46 3.08 10.54 -11.35
N LEU A 47 4.20 10.59 -12.07
CA LEU A 47 5.48 10.09 -11.59
C LEU A 47 6.29 11.30 -11.12
N SER A 48 6.95 11.18 -9.97
CA SER A 48 7.81 12.23 -9.45
C SER A 48 9.04 12.42 -10.34
N GLU A 49 9.73 13.56 -10.19
CA GLU A 49 10.88 13.91 -11.04
C GLU A 49 12.03 12.89 -10.93
N ASP A 50 12.15 12.21 -9.78
CA ASP A 50 13.13 11.16 -9.52
C ASP A 50 12.79 9.82 -10.17
N ASN A 51 11.60 9.67 -10.76
CA ASN A 51 11.04 8.43 -11.29
C ASN A 51 10.93 7.26 -10.28
N GLN A 52 11.10 7.52 -8.99
CA GLN A 52 11.05 6.52 -7.93
C GLN A 52 9.72 6.52 -7.19
N THR A 53 9.04 7.67 -7.16
CA THR A 53 7.78 7.84 -6.43
C THR A 53 6.61 8.07 -7.39
N LEU A 54 5.56 7.26 -7.23
CA LEU A 54 4.26 7.52 -7.86
C LEU A 54 3.39 8.37 -6.95
N GLU A 55 2.93 9.49 -7.48
CA GLU A 55 2.05 10.43 -6.83
C GLU A 55 0.64 10.33 -7.41
N TYR A 56 -0.32 10.08 -6.54
CA TYR A 56 -1.74 10.10 -6.86
C TYR A 56 -2.39 11.30 -6.20
N ARG A 57 -3.24 12.03 -6.94
CA ARG A 57 -4.23 12.89 -6.29
C ARG A 57 -5.45 12.07 -5.99
N VAL A 58 -5.87 12.05 -4.73
CA VAL A 58 -7.00 11.24 -4.28
C VAL A 58 -8.06 12.10 -3.61
N GLY A 59 -9.33 11.73 -3.80
CA GLY A 59 -10.46 12.30 -3.08
C GLY A 59 -10.94 11.33 -1.99
N ILE A 60 -11.11 11.83 -0.77
CA ILE A 60 -11.60 11.02 0.35
C ILE A 60 -13.11 10.79 0.19
N VAL A 61 -13.51 9.53 0.04
CA VAL A 61 -14.92 9.12 0.00
C VAL A 61 -15.43 8.80 1.40
N LYS A 62 -14.63 8.06 2.18
CA LYS A 62 -14.94 7.72 3.56
C LYS A 62 -13.67 7.34 4.32
N MET A 63 -13.52 7.78 5.56
CA MET A 63 -12.49 7.29 6.48
C MET A 63 -13.11 6.34 7.51
N PHE A 64 -12.44 5.21 7.74
CA PHE A 64 -12.73 4.26 8.82
C PHE A 64 -11.82 4.46 10.01
N LYS A 65 -10.58 4.90 9.76
CA LYS A 65 -9.59 5.26 10.79
C LYS A 65 -8.80 6.48 10.33
N SER A 66 -8.53 7.40 11.24
CA SER A 66 -7.66 8.56 11.03
C SER A 66 -6.95 8.87 12.34
N SER A 67 -5.62 8.92 12.35
CA SER A 67 -4.87 9.10 13.59
C SER A 67 -4.81 10.55 14.06
N ASN A 68 -4.58 11.56 13.19
CA ASN A 68 -4.42 12.96 13.64
C ASN A 68 -4.50 14.03 12.52
N PHE A 69 -5.20 13.77 11.42
CA PHE A 69 -5.36 14.75 10.35
C PHE A 69 -6.84 14.95 10.04
N SER A 70 -7.24 16.20 9.76
CA SER A 70 -8.59 16.57 9.32
C SER A 70 -8.82 16.07 7.90
N LEU A 71 -8.83 14.74 7.74
CA LEU A 71 -9.13 13.98 6.53
C LEU A 71 -10.66 13.96 6.36
N THR A 72 -11.24 15.12 6.06
CA THR A 72 -12.68 15.23 5.83
C THR A 72 -13.03 14.77 4.40
N ASN A 73 -14.26 14.28 4.23
CA ASN A 73 -14.76 13.83 2.94
C ASN A 73 -14.69 14.96 1.91
N GLY A 74 -14.26 14.64 0.69
CA GLY A 74 -14.16 15.60 -0.42
C GLY A 74 -12.84 16.38 -0.50
N VAL A 75 -11.98 16.31 0.52
CA VAL A 75 -10.63 16.90 0.45
C VAL A 75 -9.78 16.12 -0.54
N ARG A 76 -9.04 16.86 -1.39
CA ARG A 76 -8.06 16.30 -2.32
C ARG A 76 -6.68 16.34 -1.68
N ILE A 77 -6.03 15.18 -1.58
CA ILE A 77 -4.75 15.03 -0.88
C ILE A 77 -3.79 14.24 -1.77
N PRO A 78 -2.48 14.52 -1.75
CA PRO A 78 -1.49 13.66 -2.37
C PRO A 78 -1.38 12.31 -1.63
N LEU A 79 -1.30 11.25 -2.42
CA LEU A 79 -1.01 9.89 -2.00
C LEU A 79 0.24 9.41 -2.73
N GLU A 80 1.27 9.04 -1.98
CA GLU A 80 2.53 8.56 -2.49
C GLU A 80 2.70 7.06 -2.27
N THR A 81 3.36 6.41 -3.22
CA THR A 81 3.80 5.02 -3.17
C THR A 81 5.03 4.87 -4.04
N SER A 82 5.82 3.82 -3.85
CA SER A 82 6.92 3.48 -4.78
C SER A 82 6.39 3.31 -6.21
N ALA A 83 7.23 3.62 -7.20
CA ALA A 83 6.82 3.58 -8.60
C ALA A 83 6.72 2.17 -9.20
N SER A 84 7.30 1.17 -8.55
CA SER A 84 7.36 -0.22 -9.02
C SER A 84 6.75 -1.17 -8.01
N ALA A 85 6.00 -2.16 -8.49
CA ALA A 85 5.52 -3.26 -7.65
C ALA A 85 6.68 -4.01 -6.95
N GLY A 86 7.87 -4.06 -7.57
CA GLY A 86 9.07 -4.67 -6.99
C GLY A 86 9.56 -3.98 -5.71
N THR A 87 9.25 -2.70 -5.54
CA THR A 87 9.53 -1.91 -4.33
C THR A 87 8.25 -1.63 -3.52
N CYS A 88 7.29 -2.56 -3.60
CA CYS A 88 5.99 -2.51 -2.94
C CYS A 88 5.12 -1.30 -3.35
N GLY A 89 5.29 -0.84 -4.59
CA GLY A 89 4.47 0.18 -5.21
C GLY A 89 3.06 -0.30 -5.58
N LEU A 90 2.09 0.61 -5.57
CA LEU A 90 0.73 0.39 -6.07
C LEU A 90 0.54 1.04 -7.44
N ASP A 91 1.32 0.63 -8.44
CA ASP A 91 1.32 1.22 -9.78
C ASP A 91 0.06 0.90 -10.62
N PHE A 92 -0.70 -0.12 -10.22
CA PHE A 92 -1.91 -0.60 -10.91
C PHE A 92 -3.20 0.19 -10.59
N LEU A 93 -3.16 1.19 -9.70
CA LEU A 93 -4.34 1.98 -9.32
C LEU A 93 -4.87 2.83 -10.49
N LYS A 94 -6.16 2.65 -10.83
CA LYS A 94 -6.81 3.30 -11.97
C LYS A 94 -7.51 4.59 -11.56
N THR A 95 -7.44 5.62 -12.41
CA THR A 95 -8.19 6.87 -12.22
C THR A 95 -9.70 6.63 -12.22
N LYS A 96 -10.45 7.54 -11.58
CA LYS A 96 -11.91 7.50 -11.37
C LYS A 96 -12.43 6.29 -10.58
N THR A 97 -11.54 5.43 -10.09
CA THR A 97 -11.87 4.20 -9.37
C THR A 97 -11.69 4.40 -7.87
N VAL A 98 -12.51 3.69 -7.08
CA VAL A 98 -12.50 3.78 -5.60
C VAL A 98 -11.87 2.52 -5.03
N TYR A 99 -10.85 2.69 -4.20
CA TYR A 99 -10.12 1.61 -3.54
C TYR A 99 -10.21 1.74 -2.02
N LEU A 100 -10.17 0.60 -1.33
CA LEU A 100 -9.90 0.56 0.11
C LEU A 100 -8.39 0.58 0.28
N LEU A 101 -7.86 1.65 0.84
CA LEU A 101 -6.42 1.80 1.06
C LEU A 101 -6.13 2.10 2.53
N LEU A 102 -4.95 1.65 2.94
CA LEU A 102 -4.38 1.80 4.26
C LEU A 102 -2.98 2.36 4.14
N GLY A 103 -2.51 3.05 5.16
CA GLY A 103 -1.14 3.52 5.13
C GLY A 103 -0.73 4.38 6.30
N LYS A 104 0.34 5.13 6.06
CA LYS A 104 0.94 6.08 6.99
C LYS A 104 0.70 7.50 6.53
N VAL A 105 0.85 8.45 7.45
CA VAL A 105 0.83 9.88 7.14
C VAL A 105 2.25 10.40 7.31
N ASP A 106 2.72 11.14 6.32
CA ASP A 106 3.97 11.91 6.39
C ASP A 106 3.63 13.38 6.11
N GLY A 107 3.62 14.20 7.15
CA GLY A 107 3.12 15.58 7.08
C GLY A 107 1.66 15.67 6.61
N ARG A 108 1.43 16.17 5.39
CA ARG A 108 0.10 16.24 4.75
C ARG A 108 -0.08 15.24 3.62
N VAL A 109 0.86 14.31 3.46
CA VAL A 109 0.87 13.32 2.39
C VAL A 109 0.48 11.97 2.95
N LEU A 110 -0.42 11.28 2.25
CA LEU A 110 -0.71 9.89 2.56
C LEU A 110 0.38 9.03 1.90
N LYS A 111 0.99 8.11 2.66
CA LYS A 111 1.91 7.11 2.11
C LYS A 111 1.27 5.75 2.19
N THR A 112 1.34 4.99 1.10
CA THR A 112 0.82 3.63 1.00
C THR A 112 1.83 2.71 0.33
N SER A 113 1.60 1.41 0.45
CA SER A 113 2.39 0.36 -0.18
C SER A 113 1.53 -0.87 -0.45
N LEU A 114 2.05 -1.78 -1.28
CA LEU A 114 1.47 -3.11 -1.50
C LEU A 114 1.31 -3.89 -0.20
N CYS A 115 2.32 -3.82 0.67
CA CYS A 115 2.25 -4.42 2.00
C CYS A 115 1.35 -3.60 2.93
N GLY A 116 0.71 -4.28 3.88
CA GLY A 116 -0.16 -3.64 4.87
C GLY A 116 -1.51 -3.18 4.31
N GLN A 117 -1.97 -3.78 3.21
CA GLN A 117 -3.34 -3.61 2.72
C GLN A 117 -4.22 -4.78 3.19
N LEU A 118 -5.49 -4.48 3.50
CA LEU A 118 -6.48 -5.53 3.80
C LEU A 118 -6.93 -6.26 2.53
N HIS A 119 -6.94 -5.52 1.41
CA HIS A 119 -7.36 -6.02 0.11
C HIS A 119 -6.86 -5.04 -0.97
N LEU A 120 -6.45 -5.54 -2.13
CA LEU A 120 -5.86 -4.70 -3.20
C LEU A 120 -6.85 -4.34 -4.32
N ASP A 121 -8.05 -4.92 -4.30
CA ASP A 121 -9.07 -4.66 -5.32
C ASP A 121 -9.88 -3.38 -5.12
N GLU A 122 -10.60 -3.01 -6.18
CA GLU A 122 -11.62 -1.96 -6.15
C GLU A 122 -12.63 -2.22 -5.03
N TRP A 123 -13.15 -1.15 -4.42
CA TRP A 123 -14.09 -1.24 -3.29
C TRP A 123 -15.32 -2.12 -3.60
N LYS A 124 -15.75 -2.17 -4.85
CA LYS A 124 -16.86 -3.04 -5.28
C LYS A 124 -16.55 -4.52 -5.05
N SER A 125 -15.32 -4.93 -5.32
CA SER A 125 -14.85 -6.32 -5.26
C SER A 125 -14.36 -6.73 -3.86
N VAL A 126 -14.13 -5.79 -2.95
CA VAL A 126 -13.74 -6.11 -1.56
C VAL A 126 -14.76 -7.05 -0.90
N PRO A 127 -14.32 -8.16 -0.25
CA PRO A 127 -15.18 -9.14 0.40
C PRO A 127 -16.19 -8.54 1.38
N LYS A 128 -17.40 -9.10 1.43
CA LYS A 128 -18.48 -8.65 2.32
C LYS A 128 -18.05 -8.67 3.80
N GLN A 129 -17.22 -9.63 4.20
CA GLN A 129 -16.69 -9.74 5.55
C GLN A 129 -15.86 -8.51 5.94
N ILE A 130 -14.85 -8.15 5.15
CA ILE A 130 -14.02 -6.94 5.39
C ILE A 130 -14.92 -5.69 5.44
N LYS A 131 -15.90 -5.58 4.54
CA LYS A 131 -16.86 -4.47 4.54
C LYS A 131 -17.69 -4.42 5.82
N HIS A 132 -18.10 -5.57 6.33
CA HIS A 132 -18.86 -5.68 7.57
C HIS A 132 -17.99 -5.29 8.76
N GLU A 133 -16.80 -5.88 8.90
CA GLU A 133 -15.86 -5.62 9.99
C GLU A 133 -15.43 -4.14 10.06
N LEU A 134 -15.20 -3.48 8.92
CA LEU A 134 -14.93 -2.04 8.86
C LEU A 134 -16.12 -1.19 9.28
N LYS A 135 -17.36 -1.62 8.97
CA LYS A 135 -18.58 -0.89 9.34
C LYS A 135 -18.94 -1.05 10.81
N THR A 136 -18.76 -2.25 11.35
CA THR A 136 -19.04 -2.59 12.75
C THR A 136 -17.89 -2.27 13.69
N ARG A 137 -16.77 -1.76 13.16
CA ARG A 137 -15.55 -1.46 13.92
C ARG A 137 -14.97 -2.69 14.63
N ALA A 138 -15.11 -3.88 14.03
CA ALA A 138 -14.69 -5.15 14.62
C ALA A 138 -13.17 -5.28 14.80
N TYR A 139 -12.38 -4.49 14.07
CA TYR A 139 -10.92 -4.45 14.23
C TYR A 139 -10.47 -3.67 15.47
N GLU A 140 -11.35 -2.91 16.10
CA GLU A 140 -11.07 -2.15 17.32
C GLU A 140 -11.49 -2.94 18.57
N PRO A 141 -10.84 -2.72 19.74
CA PRO A 141 -9.68 -1.86 19.95
C PRO A 141 -8.35 -2.49 19.49
N CYS A 142 -7.33 -1.65 19.31
CA CYS A 142 -6.00 -2.02 18.82
C CYS A 142 -4.99 -2.35 19.94
N ASP A 143 -5.48 -2.88 21.06
CA ASP A 143 -4.66 -3.14 22.24
C ASP A 143 -3.70 -4.32 22.00
N GLY A 144 -2.40 -4.04 21.93
CA GLY A 144 -1.34 -5.06 21.84
C GLY A 144 -1.17 -5.76 20.48
N SER A 145 -2.00 -5.45 19.48
CA SER A 145 -1.98 -6.10 18.15
C SER A 145 -1.11 -5.39 17.11
N GLY A 146 -0.13 -4.58 17.53
CA GLY A 146 0.75 -3.83 16.62
C GLY A 146 2.08 -4.51 16.38
N LYS A 147 2.14 -5.58 15.58
CA LYS A 147 3.42 -6.05 15.02
C LYS A 147 3.76 -5.22 13.79
N LYS A 148 5.00 -4.73 13.65
CA LYS A 148 5.38 -3.96 12.46
C LYS A 148 5.16 -4.80 11.19
N VAL A 149 4.21 -4.39 10.34
CA VAL A 149 4.12 -4.89 8.96
C VAL A 149 5.21 -4.17 8.17
N VAL A 150 6.26 -4.90 7.81
CA VAL A 150 7.42 -4.34 7.11
C VAL A 150 7.45 -4.87 5.68
N ALA A 151 7.67 -3.97 4.74
CA ALA A 151 8.10 -4.32 3.40
C ALA A 151 9.61 -4.54 3.44
N SER A 152 10.06 -5.74 3.10
CA SER A 152 11.48 -6.04 2.95
C SER A 152 11.81 -5.99 1.46
N VAL A 153 12.79 -5.16 1.11
CA VAL A 153 13.50 -5.21 -0.16
C VAL A 153 14.86 -5.83 0.18
N PRO A 154 15.29 -6.93 -0.49
CA PRO A 154 16.60 -7.52 -0.24
C PRO A 154 17.74 -6.57 -0.59
#